data_AF-A0A420IP06-F1
#
_entry.id   AF-A0A420IP06-F1
#
_cell.length_a   1.000
_cell.length_b   1.000
_cell.length_c   1.000
_cell.angle_alpha   90.00
_cell.angle_beta   90.00
_cell.angle_gamma   90.00
#
_symmetry.space_group_name_H-M   'P 1'
#
loop_
_entity.id
_entity.type
_entity.pdbx_description
1 polymer ?
#
loop_
_entity_poly.entity_id
_entity_poly.type
_entity_poly.pdbx_seq_one_letter_code
_entity_poly.pdbx_strand_id
1 'polypeptide(L)'
;MTGFYSKDFILESSYGQFYLSGTVVYFVATIGAMFTTLYSAKVLYLTFLTNPNGPLFSYRIAHEGDLFLTIPLIILSIFSIFFGYITKDIFIGLGTGFFVDNSLFIHPSHEIMLDTEFAVPTLFKLLPFVFTVSLSIISVLLSEFLPKLLINFKYSKLGYNIFSFFNQRFYIELFYNKYIVEGVLKLGGQTTKSLDKGSVELIGPYGLEKGLVALSTSLGRLSTGVITTYALYILIGLMFYITLVYFSYNDNNLFILVIFTLFALLNNNLSSTK
;
A
#
# COMPACT_ATOMS: atom_id res chain seq x y z
N MET A 1 23.43 22.57 11.40
CA MET A 1 23.18 23.41 12.60
C MET A 1 21.69 23.70 12.76
N THR A 2 20.95 23.87 11.66
CA THR A 2 19.48 24.02 11.64
C THR A 2 18.71 23.05 12.54
N GLY A 3 19.15 21.78 12.60
CA GLY A 3 18.50 20.75 13.41
C GLY A 3 18.37 21.08 14.90
N PHE A 4 19.31 21.83 15.48
CA PHE A 4 19.21 22.27 16.88
C PHE A 4 17.97 23.15 17.10
N TYR A 5 17.74 24.11 16.21
CA TYR A 5 16.61 25.04 16.35
C TYR A 5 15.26 24.39 16.05
N SER A 6 15.19 23.46 15.09
CA SER A 6 13.92 22.84 14.70
C SER A 6 13.58 21.57 15.48
N LYS A 7 14.54 20.63 15.61
CA LYS A 7 14.29 19.31 16.18
C LYS A 7 14.28 19.33 17.71
N ASP A 8 15.24 20.00 18.33
CA ASP A 8 15.36 19.96 19.79
C ASP A 8 14.20 20.72 20.45
N PHE A 9 13.70 21.80 19.82
CA PHE A 9 12.48 22.47 20.27
C PHE A 9 11.25 21.54 20.29
N ILE A 10 11.10 20.65 19.28
CA ILE A 10 10.01 19.66 19.28
C ILE A 10 10.16 18.68 20.44
N LEU A 11 11.38 18.22 20.72
CA LEU A 11 11.65 17.36 21.87
C LEU A 11 11.30 18.09 23.19
N GLU A 12 11.77 19.31 23.36
CA GLU A 12 11.43 20.14 24.53
C GLU A 12 9.92 20.34 24.67
N SER A 13 9.22 20.54 23.56
CA SER A 13 7.76 20.69 23.56
C SER A 13 6.99 19.45 24.00
N SER A 14 7.48 18.26 23.66
CA SER A 14 6.86 17.02 24.11
C SER A 14 6.94 16.85 25.64
N TYR A 15 8.02 17.33 26.26
CA TYR A 15 8.18 17.34 27.71
C TYR A 15 7.41 18.50 28.37
N GLY A 16 7.40 19.68 27.74
CA GLY A 16 6.74 20.90 28.24
C GLY A 16 5.22 20.81 28.32
N GLN A 17 4.59 19.79 27.73
CA GLN A 17 3.15 19.52 27.91
C GLN A 17 2.77 19.05 29.33
N PHE A 18 3.73 18.60 30.14
CA PHE A 18 3.52 18.06 31.50
C PHE A 18 2.50 16.91 31.63
N TYR A 19 2.08 16.30 30.52
CA TYR A 19 1.31 15.06 30.52
C TYR A 19 2.22 13.83 30.53
N LEU A 20 1.73 12.73 31.13
CA LEU A 20 2.44 11.45 31.10
C LEU A 20 2.64 10.93 29.67
N SER A 21 1.67 11.15 28.77
CA SER A 21 1.82 10.83 27.35
C SER A 21 2.96 11.62 26.69
N GLY A 22 3.06 12.92 26.95
CA GLY A 22 4.12 13.79 26.42
C GLY A 22 5.51 13.37 26.89
N THR A 23 5.66 13.06 28.18
CA THR A 23 6.95 12.60 28.73
C THR A 23 7.39 11.26 28.15
N VAL A 24 6.46 10.32 27.92
CA VAL A 24 6.77 9.06 27.22
C VAL A 24 7.23 9.33 25.78
N VAL A 25 6.56 10.23 25.07
CA VAL A 25 6.96 10.64 23.71
C VAL A 25 8.36 11.25 23.71
N TYR A 26 8.70 12.08 24.69
CA TYR A 26 10.06 12.62 24.85
C TYR A 26 11.10 11.52 24.94
N PHE A 27 10.92 10.52 25.82
CA PHE A 27 11.87 9.41 25.95
C PHE A 27 11.97 8.56 24.67
N VAL A 28 10.85 8.29 24.00
CA VAL A 28 10.85 7.55 22.73
C VAL A 28 11.57 8.35 21.63
N ALA A 29 11.32 9.65 21.54
CA ALA A 29 11.91 10.51 20.53
C ALA A 29 13.41 10.78 20.78
N THR A 30 13.83 10.86 22.04
CA THR A 30 15.26 10.93 22.40
C THR A 30 16.00 9.62 22.05
N ILE A 31 15.41 8.45 22.30
CA ILE A 31 15.93 7.16 21.81
C ILE A 31 15.99 7.15 20.27
N GLY A 32 14.98 7.68 19.60
CA GLY A 32 15.00 7.91 18.15
C GLY A 32 16.20 8.76 17.72
N ALA A 33 16.47 9.87 18.42
CA ALA A 33 17.61 10.73 18.16
C ALA A 33 18.96 10.00 18.36
N MET A 34 19.07 9.13 19.37
CA MET A 34 20.25 8.27 19.57
C MET A 34 20.49 7.34 18.37
N PHE A 35 19.44 6.70 17.85
CA PHE A 35 19.58 5.88 16.65
C PHE A 35 19.97 6.72 15.43
N THR A 36 19.49 7.96 15.32
CA THR A 36 19.91 8.87 14.24
C THR A 36 21.39 9.15 14.24
N THR A 37 21.98 9.37 15.42
CA THR A 37 23.42 9.65 15.53
C THR A 37 24.23 8.40 15.21
N LEU A 38 23.78 7.23 15.67
CA LEU A 38 24.47 5.96 15.43
C LEU A 38 24.50 5.59 13.94
N TYR A 39 23.38 5.67 13.22
CA TYR A 39 23.40 5.32 11.79
C TYR A 39 24.17 6.36 10.97
N SER A 40 24.08 7.66 11.30
CA SER A 40 24.83 8.71 10.59
C SER A 40 26.34 8.56 10.80
N ALA A 41 26.79 8.35 12.05
CA ALA A 41 28.19 8.12 12.36
C ALA A 41 28.73 6.86 11.67
N LYS A 42 27.94 5.77 11.65
CA LYS A 42 28.30 4.54 10.94
C LYS A 42 28.52 4.76 9.44
N VAL A 43 27.62 5.50 8.78
CA VAL A 43 27.76 5.78 7.34
C VAL A 43 29.02 6.59 7.09
N LEU A 44 29.21 7.70 7.81
CA LEU A 44 30.38 8.57 7.64
C LEU A 44 31.69 7.79 7.86
N TYR A 45 31.73 6.98 8.92
CA TYR A 45 32.89 6.15 9.23
C TYR A 45 33.20 5.15 8.11
N LEU A 46 32.20 4.36 7.66
CA LEU A 46 32.38 3.35 6.61
C LEU A 46 32.70 3.94 5.22
N THR A 47 32.28 5.16 4.92
CA THR A 47 32.51 5.77 3.60
C THR A 47 33.83 6.52 3.53
N PHE A 48 34.23 7.22 4.60
CA PHE A 48 35.37 8.15 4.56
C PHE A 48 36.54 7.78 5.48
N LEU A 49 36.29 7.15 6.63
CA LEU A 49 37.31 6.96 7.66
C LEU A 49 37.92 5.56 7.67
N THR A 50 37.15 4.53 7.28
CA THR A 50 37.66 3.16 7.24
C THR A 50 38.70 2.94 6.18
N ASN A 51 39.54 1.93 6.41
CA ASN A 51 40.43 1.38 5.38
C ASN A 51 39.66 1.00 4.09
N PRO A 52 40.27 1.22 2.92
CA PRO A 52 39.63 0.98 1.64
C PRO A 52 39.29 -0.51 1.46
N ASN A 53 38.01 -0.82 1.31
CA ASN A 53 37.51 -2.18 1.08
C ASN A 53 37.36 -2.54 -0.41
N GLY A 54 37.50 -1.57 -1.32
CA GLY A 54 37.34 -1.75 -2.77
C GLY A 54 38.63 -2.06 -3.54
N PRO A 55 38.54 -2.38 -4.85
CA PRO A 55 39.72 -2.60 -5.69
C PRO A 55 40.46 -1.28 -5.95
N LEU A 56 41.79 -1.37 -6.05
CA LEU A 56 42.69 -0.21 -6.18
C LEU A 56 42.41 0.67 -7.41
N PHE A 57 41.95 0.07 -8.52
CA PHE A 57 41.61 0.80 -9.74
C PHE A 57 40.50 1.83 -9.54
N SER A 58 39.47 1.50 -8.76
CA SER A 58 38.34 2.42 -8.49
C SER A 58 38.78 3.67 -7.74
N TYR A 59 39.73 3.53 -6.81
CA TYR A 59 40.27 4.67 -6.06
C TYR A 59 41.18 5.57 -6.91
N ARG A 60 41.86 5.03 -7.93
CA ARG A 60 42.72 5.84 -8.81
C ARG A 60 41.93 6.76 -9.75
N ILE A 61 40.69 6.40 -10.08
CA ILE A 61 39.82 7.17 -10.98
C ILE A 61 38.86 8.08 -10.19
N ALA A 62 38.78 7.92 -8.86
CA ALA A 62 37.91 8.72 -8.03
C ALA A 62 38.31 10.21 -8.11
N HIS A 63 37.40 11.03 -8.63
CA HIS A 63 37.51 12.48 -8.70
C HIS A 63 36.26 13.12 -8.10
N GLU A 64 36.37 14.39 -7.71
CA GLU A 64 35.23 15.18 -7.25
C GLU A 64 34.21 15.38 -8.39
N GLY A 65 32.96 15.67 -8.05
CA GLY A 65 31.91 15.94 -9.05
C GLY A 65 32.14 17.24 -9.82
N ASP A 66 31.50 17.35 -10.99
CA ASP A 66 31.54 18.54 -11.83
C ASP A 66 31.03 19.81 -11.08
N LEU A 67 31.46 20.98 -11.57
CA LEU A 67 31.07 22.28 -11.00
C LEU A 67 29.54 22.46 -10.90
N PHE A 68 28.80 21.93 -11.88
CA PHE A 68 27.34 22.02 -11.90
C PHE A 68 26.67 21.23 -10.77
N LEU A 69 27.32 20.20 -10.23
CA LEU A 69 26.84 19.43 -9.08
C LEU A 69 27.29 20.09 -7.77
N THR A 70 28.53 20.58 -7.70
CA THR A 70 29.10 21.13 -6.47
C THR A 70 28.49 22.47 -6.08
N ILE A 71 28.15 23.35 -7.04
CA ILE A 71 27.54 24.66 -6.76
C ILE A 71 26.22 24.51 -5.95
N PRO A 72 25.22 23.71 -6.38
CA PRO A 72 24.02 23.48 -5.57
C PRO A 72 24.31 22.96 -4.17
N LEU A 73 25.23 21.99 -4.03
CA LEU A 73 25.59 21.42 -2.73
C LEU A 73 26.22 22.46 -1.78
N ILE A 74 27.08 23.33 -2.30
CA ILE A 74 27.68 24.43 -1.53
C ILE A 74 26.59 25.38 -1.05
N ILE A 75 25.68 25.82 -1.93
CA ILE A 75 24.56 26.70 -1.57
C ILE A 75 23.68 26.06 -0.49
N LEU A 76 23.31 24.78 -0.66
CA LEU A 76 22.55 24.00 0.32
C LEU A 76 23.27 23.89 1.68
N SER A 77 24.59 23.71 1.67
CA SER A 77 25.39 23.63 2.89
C SER A 77 25.38 24.96 3.68
N ILE A 78 25.49 26.09 2.98
CA ILE A 78 25.42 27.43 3.58
C ILE A 78 24.05 27.62 4.24
N PHE A 79 22.96 27.27 3.54
CA PHE A 79 21.62 27.32 4.13
C PHE A 79 21.49 26.38 5.33
N SER A 80 22.03 25.16 5.29
CA SER A 80 21.98 24.21 6.41
C SER A 80 22.69 24.70 7.69
N ILE A 81 23.65 25.61 7.55
CA ILE A 81 24.36 26.24 8.68
C ILE A 81 23.55 27.42 9.23
N PHE A 82 23.15 28.37 8.37
CA PHE A 82 22.61 29.66 8.83
C PHE A 82 21.08 29.74 8.89
N PHE A 83 20.37 29.02 8.04
CA PHE A 83 18.92 29.21 7.86
C PHE A 83 18.14 29.04 9.16
N GLY A 84 18.50 28.05 9.97
CA GLY A 84 17.78 27.77 11.23
C GLY A 84 17.96 28.85 12.28
N TYR A 85 19.13 29.52 12.31
CA TYR A 85 19.34 30.64 13.22
C TYR A 85 18.54 31.87 12.76
N ILE A 86 18.61 32.21 11.46
CA ILE A 86 17.94 33.38 10.90
C ILE A 86 16.41 33.26 11.03
N THR A 87 15.88 32.06 10.81
CA THR A 87 14.42 31.83 10.80
C THR A 87 13.84 31.47 12.17
N LYS A 88 14.67 31.18 13.19
CA LYS A 88 14.20 30.80 14.53
C LYS A 88 13.16 31.78 15.06
N ASP A 89 13.47 33.07 15.04
CA ASP A 89 12.60 34.09 15.61
C ASP A 89 11.33 34.31 14.78
N ILE A 90 11.32 33.97 13.49
CA ILE A 90 10.13 34.08 12.63
C ILE A 90 9.16 32.94 12.94
N PHE A 91 9.67 31.72 13.12
CA PHE A 91 8.85 30.50 13.25
C PHE A 91 8.53 30.12 14.70
N ILE A 92 9.49 30.24 15.61
CA ILE A 92 9.42 29.75 17.00
C ILE A 92 9.43 30.92 18.01
N GLY A 93 9.68 32.14 17.55
CA GLY A 93 9.70 33.32 18.42
C GLY A 93 8.37 33.51 19.17
N LEU A 94 8.48 34.03 20.40
CA LEU A 94 7.32 34.35 21.23
C LEU A 94 6.43 35.40 20.54
N GLY A 95 5.16 35.05 20.29
CA GLY A 95 4.15 35.96 19.76
C GLY A 95 4.31 36.30 18.27
N THR A 96 4.92 35.43 17.47
CA THR A 96 5.06 35.68 16.03
C THR A 96 3.74 35.51 15.29
N GLY A 97 3.37 36.51 14.49
CA GLY A 97 2.16 36.50 13.68
C GLY A 97 2.28 35.78 12.33
N PHE A 98 3.46 35.25 11.99
CA PHE A 98 3.79 34.84 10.62
C PHE A 98 2.85 33.76 10.06
N PHE A 99 2.38 32.86 10.92
CA PHE A 99 1.51 31.75 10.55
C PHE A 99 0.05 31.89 11.01
N VAL A 100 -0.34 33.03 11.63
CA VAL A 100 -1.66 33.17 12.26
C VAL A 100 -2.82 32.99 11.27
N ASP A 101 -2.64 33.42 10.02
CA ASP A 101 -3.70 33.36 9.00
C ASP A 101 -3.80 32.01 8.26
N ASN A 102 -2.72 31.23 8.22
CA ASN A 102 -2.59 30.02 7.38
C ASN A 102 -2.28 28.73 8.14
N SER A 103 -2.18 28.77 9.47
CA SER A 103 -1.89 27.60 10.30
C SER A 103 -3.09 27.16 11.14
N LEU A 104 -2.92 26.01 11.79
CA LEU A 104 -3.88 25.48 12.74
C LEU A 104 -4.07 26.49 13.88
N PHE A 105 -5.30 26.96 14.09
CA PHE A 105 -5.63 27.81 15.23
C PHE A 105 -5.34 27.07 16.55
N ILE A 106 -4.47 27.66 17.37
CA ILE A 106 -4.11 27.12 18.69
C ILE A 106 -5.02 27.75 19.73
N HIS A 107 -5.85 26.94 20.37
CA HIS A 107 -6.68 27.41 21.48
C HIS A 107 -5.79 27.79 22.67
N PRO A 108 -6.08 28.88 23.43
CA PRO A 108 -5.24 29.33 24.55
C PRO A 108 -4.96 28.27 25.63
N SER A 109 -5.85 27.28 25.79
CA SER A 109 -5.64 26.16 26.72
C SER A 109 -4.62 25.12 26.25
N HIS A 110 -4.21 25.17 24.98
CA HIS A 110 -3.23 24.29 24.35
C HIS A 110 -1.99 25.07 23.88
N GLU A 111 -1.81 26.28 24.39
CA GLU A 111 -0.58 27.04 24.22
C GLU A 111 0.50 26.39 25.10
N ILE A 112 1.54 25.87 24.47
CA ILE A 112 2.58 25.07 25.14
C ILE A 112 3.92 25.81 25.09
N MET A 113 4.09 26.81 24.24
CA MET A 113 5.39 27.42 23.92
C MET A 113 6.03 28.13 25.12
N LEU A 114 5.23 28.79 25.97
CA LEU A 114 5.74 29.39 27.20
C LEU A 114 6.28 28.32 28.17
N ASP A 115 5.54 27.22 28.31
CA ASP A 115 5.93 26.11 29.18
C ASP A 115 7.18 25.39 28.65
N THR A 116 7.35 25.26 27.33
CA THR A 116 8.57 24.67 26.75
C THR A 116 9.82 25.51 27.03
N GLU A 117 9.71 26.82 26.88
CA GLU A 117 10.86 27.71 26.99
C GLU A 117 11.30 27.87 28.44
N PHE A 118 10.36 28.08 29.36
CA PHE A 118 10.66 28.43 30.75
C PHE A 118 10.56 27.28 31.75
N ALA A 119 9.62 26.35 31.56
CA ALA A 119 9.31 25.35 32.60
C ALA A 119 10.12 24.04 32.45
N VAL A 120 10.64 23.74 31.25
CA VAL A 120 11.47 22.55 31.02
C VAL A 120 12.86 22.71 31.68
N PRO A 121 13.26 21.79 32.58
CA PRO A 121 14.58 21.85 33.22
C PRO A 121 15.72 21.76 32.20
N THR A 122 16.79 22.51 32.46
CA THR A 122 17.99 22.57 31.58
C THR A 122 18.60 21.20 31.30
N LEU A 123 18.50 20.27 32.25
CA LEU A 123 18.96 18.88 32.08
C LEU A 123 18.30 18.22 30.86
N PHE A 124 16.98 18.35 30.70
CA PHE A 124 16.23 17.71 29.61
C PHE A 124 16.43 18.43 28.26
N LYS A 125 16.81 19.70 28.27
CA LYS A 125 17.23 20.42 27.05
C LYS A 125 18.58 19.93 26.54
N LEU A 126 19.54 19.71 27.45
CA LEU A 126 20.89 19.27 27.10
C LEU A 126 21.02 17.75 26.88
N LEU A 127 20.09 16.96 27.42
CA LEU A 127 20.15 15.50 27.39
C LEU A 127 20.31 14.92 25.97
N PRO A 128 19.50 15.33 24.95
CA PRO A 128 19.66 14.81 23.59
C PRO A 128 21.04 15.14 23.01
N PHE A 129 21.52 16.36 23.22
CA PHE A 129 22.84 16.80 22.77
C PHE A 129 23.97 15.94 23.38
N VAL A 130 23.95 15.73 24.70
CA VAL A 130 24.94 14.90 25.39
C VAL A 130 24.94 13.47 24.83
N PHE A 131 23.76 12.89 24.59
CA PHE A 131 23.67 11.56 23.97
C PHE A 131 24.19 11.54 22.54
N THR A 132 23.93 12.57 21.73
CA THR A 132 24.45 12.62 20.35
C THR A 132 25.98 12.65 20.28
N VAL A 133 26.61 13.44 21.15
CA VAL A 133 28.07 13.57 21.20
C VAL A 133 28.69 12.29 21.75
N SER A 134 28.20 11.79 22.88
CA SER A 134 28.73 10.57 23.48
C SER A 134 28.58 9.35 22.57
N LEU A 135 27.42 9.15 21.95
CA LEU A 135 27.19 8.01 21.06
C LEU A 135 27.98 8.09 19.75
N SER A 136 28.18 9.28 19.19
CA SER A 136 29.02 9.42 17.99
C SER A 136 30.48 9.04 18.28
N ILE A 137 31.03 9.50 19.40
CA ILE A 137 32.37 9.11 19.87
C ILE A 137 32.44 7.60 20.11
N ILE A 138 31.48 7.05 20.87
CA ILE A 138 31.42 5.61 21.16
C ILE A 138 31.33 4.79 19.85
N SER A 139 30.51 5.22 18.89
CA SER A 139 30.35 4.54 17.60
C SER A 139 31.66 4.47 16.82
N VAL A 140 32.41 5.57 16.75
CA VAL A 140 33.70 5.62 16.05
C VAL A 140 34.74 4.78 16.80
N LEU A 141 34.82 4.90 18.12
CA LEU A 141 35.75 4.13 18.95
C LEU A 141 35.52 2.62 18.83
N LEU A 142 34.26 2.18 18.91
CA LEU A 142 33.91 0.76 18.78
C LEU A 142 34.26 0.22 17.38
N SER A 143 34.06 1.03 16.34
CA SER A 143 34.29 0.59 14.96
C SER A 143 35.78 0.50 14.61
N GLU A 144 36.61 1.43 15.11
CA GLU A 144 38.05 1.46 14.84
C GLU A 144 38.83 0.48 15.74
N PHE A 145 38.61 0.54 17.05
CA PHE A 145 39.45 -0.19 18.01
C PHE A 145 38.93 -1.59 18.34
N LEU A 146 37.63 -1.83 18.26
CA LEU A 146 37.00 -3.09 18.69
C LEU A 146 36.14 -3.80 17.60
N PRO A 147 36.55 -3.87 16.32
CA PRO A 147 35.75 -4.50 15.27
C PRO A 147 35.53 -6.00 15.50
N LYS A 148 36.51 -6.71 16.09
CA LYS A 148 36.40 -8.15 16.39
C LYS A 148 35.26 -8.45 17.36
N LEU A 149 35.05 -7.59 18.36
CA LEU A 149 33.98 -7.74 19.34
C LEU A 149 32.61 -7.59 18.66
N LEU A 150 32.45 -6.58 17.80
CA LEU A 150 31.22 -6.35 17.05
C LEU A 150 30.88 -7.53 16.12
N ILE A 151 31.88 -8.08 15.44
CA ILE A 151 31.71 -9.23 14.55
C ILE A 151 31.32 -10.48 15.35
N ASN A 152 31.98 -10.74 16.47
CA ASN A 152 31.65 -11.87 17.34
C ASN A 152 30.22 -11.75 17.89
N PHE A 153 29.79 -10.55 18.29
CA PHE A 153 28.42 -10.31 18.71
C PHE A 153 27.42 -10.58 17.57
N LYS A 154 27.71 -10.11 16.35
CA LYS A 154 26.85 -10.34 15.18
C LYS A 154 26.66 -11.82 14.85
N TYR A 155 27.70 -12.64 15.01
CA TYR A 155 27.62 -14.09 14.76
C TYR A 155 27.08 -14.90 15.94
N SER A 156 26.93 -14.30 17.13
CA SER A 156 26.22 -14.93 18.24
C SER A 156 24.77 -15.22 17.86
N LYS A 157 24.14 -16.24 18.46
CA LYS A 157 22.75 -16.61 18.15
C LYS A 157 21.77 -15.44 18.37
N LEU A 158 21.97 -14.68 19.45
CA LEU A 158 21.17 -13.51 19.78
C LEU A 158 21.41 -12.37 18.78
N GLY A 159 22.68 -12.03 18.53
CA GLY A 159 23.03 -10.95 17.60
C GLY A 159 22.60 -11.24 16.16
N TYR A 160 22.69 -12.49 15.70
CA TYR A 160 22.23 -12.92 14.39
C TYR A 160 20.72 -12.75 14.24
N ASN A 161 19.94 -13.20 15.22
CA ASN A 161 18.47 -13.08 15.20
C ASN A 161 18.04 -11.59 15.22
N ILE A 162 18.66 -10.76 16.06
CA ILE A 162 18.36 -9.33 16.13
C ILE A 162 18.76 -8.64 14.81
N PHE A 163 19.97 -8.90 14.32
CA PHE A 163 20.47 -8.30 13.09
C PHE A 163 19.63 -8.68 11.87
N SER A 164 19.26 -9.96 11.74
CA SER A 164 18.41 -10.42 10.64
C SER A 164 17.03 -9.78 10.65
N PHE A 165 16.41 -9.64 11.82
CA PHE A 165 15.11 -8.97 11.99
C PHE A 165 15.12 -7.52 11.50
N PHE A 166 16.09 -6.71 11.95
CA PHE A 166 16.18 -5.31 11.53
C PHE A 166 16.66 -5.16 10.08
N ASN A 167 17.56 -6.02 9.60
CA ASN A 167 18.07 -5.98 8.23
C ASN A 167 16.99 -6.34 7.19
N GLN A 168 16.00 -7.17 7.57
CA GLN A 168 14.84 -7.52 6.75
C GLN A 168 13.66 -6.55 6.94
N ARG A 169 13.94 -5.30 7.36
CA ARG A 169 12.94 -4.22 7.54
C ARG A 169 11.75 -4.67 8.39
N PHE A 170 12.04 -5.27 9.54
CA PHE A 170 11.04 -5.77 10.49
C PHE A 170 10.11 -6.86 9.91
N TYR A 171 10.50 -7.54 8.82
CA TYR A 171 9.66 -8.48 8.08
C TYR A 171 8.34 -7.90 7.55
N ILE A 172 8.17 -6.57 7.56
CA ILE A 172 6.94 -5.91 7.12
C ILE A 172 6.68 -6.19 5.65
N GLU A 173 7.73 -6.14 4.81
CA GLU A 173 7.62 -6.43 3.39
C GLU A 173 7.25 -7.89 3.13
N LEU A 174 7.78 -8.83 3.91
CA LEU A 174 7.43 -10.25 3.81
C LEU A 174 5.97 -10.49 4.20
N PHE A 175 5.52 -9.86 5.27
CA PHE A 175 4.12 -9.93 5.71
C PHE A 175 3.19 -9.34 4.63
N TYR A 176 3.51 -8.16 4.12
CA TYR A 176 2.72 -7.50 3.08
C TYR A 176 2.64 -8.35 1.80
N ASN A 177 3.77 -8.84 1.31
CA ASN A 177 3.81 -9.62 0.08
C ASN A 177 3.07 -10.97 0.22
N LYS A 178 3.26 -11.66 1.35
CA LYS A 178 2.67 -12.98 1.55
C LYS A 178 1.18 -12.93 1.85
N TYR A 179 0.73 -11.98 2.66
CA TYR A 179 -0.67 -11.97 3.11
C TYR A 179 -1.55 -11.06 2.25
N ILE A 180 -1.06 -9.87 1.89
CA ILE A 180 -1.86 -8.90 1.12
C ILE A 180 -1.69 -9.16 -0.37
N VAL A 181 -0.47 -9.13 -0.90
CA VAL A 181 -0.24 -9.22 -2.35
C VAL A 181 -0.66 -10.60 -2.89
N GLU A 182 -0.20 -11.69 -2.28
CA GLU A 182 -0.58 -13.04 -2.72
C GLU A 182 -2.09 -13.29 -2.57
N GLY A 183 -2.73 -12.72 -1.54
CA GLY A 183 -4.17 -12.78 -1.35
C GLY A 183 -4.93 -12.09 -2.49
N VAL A 184 -4.54 -10.86 -2.82
CA VAL A 184 -5.14 -10.10 -3.93
C VAL A 184 -4.91 -10.80 -5.27
N LEU A 185 -3.71 -11.32 -5.52
CA LEU A 185 -3.39 -12.05 -6.75
C LEU A 185 -4.20 -13.34 -6.90
N LYS A 186 -4.40 -14.10 -5.82
CA LYS A 186 -5.25 -15.30 -5.83
C LYS A 186 -6.71 -14.96 -6.10
N LEU A 187 -7.23 -13.92 -5.45
CA LEU A 187 -8.60 -13.44 -5.70
C LEU A 187 -8.77 -12.99 -7.16
N GLY A 188 -7.83 -12.19 -7.68
CA GLY A 188 -7.85 -11.76 -9.08
C GLY A 188 -7.77 -12.94 -10.07
N GLY A 189 -6.92 -13.94 -9.78
CA GLY A 189 -6.84 -15.15 -10.59
C GLY A 189 -8.14 -15.96 -10.57
N GLN A 190 -8.80 -16.05 -9.41
CA GLN A 190 -10.08 -16.74 -9.27
C GLN A 190 -11.21 -16.00 -9.98
N THR A 191 -11.27 -14.67 -9.90
CA THR A 191 -12.26 -13.89 -10.64
C THR A 191 -12.10 -14.08 -12.14
N THR A 192 -10.89 -13.96 -12.69
CA THR A 192 -10.70 -14.13 -14.14
C THR A 192 -11.03 -15.56 -14.61
N LYS A 193 -10.67 -16.58 -13.82
CA LYS A 193 -10.96 -17.97 -14.21
C LYS A 193 -12.45 -18.31 -14.09
N SER A 194 -13.12 -17.87 -13.02
CA SER A 194 -14.50 -18.28 -12.72
C SER A 194 -15.55 -17.37 -13.34
N LEU A 195 -15.32 -16.05 -13.33
CA LEU A 195 -16.23 -15.08 -13.94
C LEU A 195 -15.93 -14.96 -15.43
N ASP A 196 -14.77 -14.42 -15.80
CA ASP A 196 -14.53 -14.02 -17.20
C ASP A 196 -14.47 -15.24 -18.12
N LYS A 197 -13.54 -16.17 -17.87
CA LYS A 197 -13.38 -17.38 -18.70
C LYS A 197 -14.40 -18.48 -18.40
N GLY A 198 -15.10 -18.38 -17.27
CA GLY A 198 -16.06 -19.39 -16.83
C GLY A 198 -17.48 -18.98 -17.18
N SER A 199 -18.06 -18.16 -16.32
CA SER A 199 -19.48 -17.79 -16.37
C SER A 199 -19.82 -16.94 -17.59
N VAL A 200 -18.97 -15.97 -17.95
CA VAL A 200 -19.22 -15.06 -19.07
C VAL A 200 -19.05 -15.77 -20.40
N GLU A 201 -18.03 -16.61 -20.58
CA GLU A 201 -17.91 -17.43 -21.80
C GLU A 201 -19.04 -18.44 -21.93
N LEU A 202 -19.46 -19.07 -20.83
CA LEU A 202 -20.55 -20.04 -20.83
C LEU A 202 -21.90 -19.42 -21.16
N ILE A 203 -22.21 -18.20 -20.70
CA ILE A 203 -23.45 -17.50 -21.08
C ILE A 203 -23.32 -16.84 -22.46
N GLY A 204 -22.12 -16.38 -22.80
CA GLY A 204 -21.83 -15.64 -24.02
C GLY A 204 -21.59 -16.55 -25.22
N PRO A 205 -20.45 -16.45 -25.90
CA PRO A 205 -20.27 -17.05 -27.22
C PRO A 205 -20.41 -18.57 -27.23
N TYR A 206 -19.79 -19.25 -26.26
CA TYR A 206 -19.70 -20.70 -26.26
C TYR A 206 -21.03 -21.37 -25.90
N GLY A 207 -21.77 -20.82 -24.92
CA GLY A 207 -23.10 -21.32 -24.61
C GLY A 207 -24.10 -21.07 -25.72
N LEU A 208 -24.06 -19.87 -26.32
CA LEU A 208 -24.93 -19.54 -27.45
C LEU A 208 -24.64 -20.42 -28.66
N GLU A 209 -23.37 -20.65 -29.01
CA GLU A 209 -22.99 -21.55 -30.10
C GLU A 209 -23.55 -22.95 -29.87
N LYS A 210 -23.29 -23.54 -28.69
CA LYS A 210 -23.81 -24.88 -28.37
C LYS A 210 -25.32 -24.94 -28.34
N GLY A 211 -25.98 -23.92 -27.80
CA GLY A 211 -27.43 -23.80 -27.76
C GLY A 211 -28.02 -23.76 -29.17
N LEU A 212 -27.46 -22.92 -30.05
CA LEU A 212 -27.90 -22.79 -31.44
C LEU A 212 -27.64 -24.06 -32.25
N VAL A 213 -26.50 -24.73 -32.05
CA VAL A 213 -26.20 -26.03 -32.69
C VAL A 213 -27.17 -27.11 -32.20
N ALA A 214 -27.48 -27.16 -30.91
CA ALA A 214 -28.47 -28.09 -30.36
C ALA A 214 -29.87 -27.82 -30.93
N LEU A 215 -30.27 -26.56 -31.03
CA LEU A 215 -31.54 -26.17 -31.66
C LEU A 215 -31.55 -26.54 -33.15
N SER A 216 -30.49 -26.24 -33.89
CA SER A 216 -30.36 -26.57 -35.31
C SER A 216 -30.45 -28.08 -35.56
N THR A 217 -29.73 -28.89 -34.77
CA THR A 217 -29.80 -30.35 -34.88
C THR A 217 -31.17 -30.89 -34.50
N SER A 218 -31.86 -30.29 -33.51
CA SER A 218 -33.23 -30.67 -33.16
C SER A 218 -34.23 -30.33 -34.27
N LEU A 219 -34.12 -29.15 -34.90
CA LEU A 219 -34.95 -28.74 -36.04
C LEU A 219 -34.66 -29.61 -37.27
N GLY A 220 -33.39 -29.93 -37.53
CA GLY A 220 -32.99 -30.81 -38.62
C GLY A 220 -33.54 -32.25 -38.49
N ARG A 221 -33.78 -32.74 -37.26
CA ARG A 221 -34.44 -34.03 -37.04
C ARG A 221 -35.93 -34.03 -37.44
N LEU A 222 -36.59 -32.87 -37.51
CA LEU A 222 -37.99 -32.78 -37.94
C LEU A 222 -38.15 -33.10 -39.44
N SER A 223 -37.14 -32.82 -40.25
CA SER A 223 -37.12 -33.18 -41.67
C SER A 223 -36.67 -34.64 -41.85
N THR A 224 -37.64 -35.56 -41.91
CA THR A 224 -37.39 -37.01 -42.05
C THR A 224 -37.24 -37.47 -43.50
N GLY A 225 -37.47 -36.59 -44.48
CA GLY A 225 -37.41 -36.92 -45.92
C GLY A 225 -38.60 -37.73 -46.45
N VAL A 226 -39.53 -38.12 -45.59
CA VAL A 226 -40.73 -38.90 -45.95
C VAL A 226 -41.88 -37.96 -46.29
N ILE A 227 -42.54 -38.14 -47.43
CA ILE A 227 -43.61 -37.23 -47.91
C ILE A 227 -44.83 -37.24 -46.96
N THR A 228 -45.15 -38.38 -46.35
CA THR A 228 -46.31 -38.54 -45.47
C THR A 228 -46.19 -37.72 -44.18
N THR A 229 -44.98 -37.55 -43.63
CA THR A 229 -44.75 -36.73 -42.43
C THR A 229 -44.95 -35.26 -42.74
N TYR A 230 -44.56 -34.79 -43.93
CA TYR A 230 -44.83 -33.42 -44.36
C TYR A 230 -46.33 -33.13 -44.57
N ALA A 231 -47.09 -34.08 -45.13
CA ALA A 231 -48.54 -33.94 -45.24
C ALA A 231 -49.21 -33.78 -43.87
N LEU A 232 -48.75 -34.53 -42.87
CA LEU A 232 -49.20 -34.42 -41.49
C LEU A 232 -48.82 -33.04 -40.87
N TYR A 233 -47.61 -32.51 -41.12
CA TYR A 233 -47.23 -31.17 -40.67
C TYR A 233 -48.11 -30.07 -41.26
N ILE A 234 -48.48 -30.16 -42.54
CA ILE A 234 -49.38 -29.19 -43.19
C ILE A 234 -50.76 -29.25 -42.54
N LEU A 235 -51.29 -30.45 -42.29
CA LEU A 235 -52.59 -30.63 -41.63
C LEU A 235 -52.60 -30.06 -40.22
N ILE A 236 -51.57 -30.37 -39.41
CA ILE A 236 -51.42 -29.80 -38.06
C ILE A 236 -51.29 -28.28 -38.11
N GLY A 237 -50.50 -27.74 -39.05
CA GLY A 237 -50.34 -26.30 -39.22
C GLY A 237 -51.65 -25.60 -39.57
N LEU A 238 -52.46 -26.19 -40.46
CA LEU A 238 -53.76 -25.65 -40.86
C LEU A 238 -54.78 -25.72 -39.71
N MET A 239 -54.84 -26.84 -38.98
CA MET A 239 -55.66 -26.96 -37.77
C MET A 239 -55.25 -25.92 -36.73
N PHE A 240 -53.96 -25.78 -36.46
CA PHE A 240 -53.43 -24.81 -35.50
C PHE A 240 -53.77 -23.38 -35.90
N TYR A 241 -53.61 -23.02 -37.18
CA TYR A 241 -53.97 -21.70 -37.70
C TYR A 241 -55.46 -21.38 -37.50
N ILE A 242 -56.36 -22.31 -37.85
CA ILE A 242 -57.79 -22.11 -37.66
C ILE A 242 -58.12 -21.95 -36.17
N THR A 243 -57.51 -22.77 -35.29
CA THR A 243 -57.73 -22.62 -33.83
C THR A 243 -57.25 -21.27 -33.31
N LEU A 244 -56.09 -20.80 -33.77
CA LEU A 244 -55.54 -19.48 -33.42
C LEU A 244 -56.50 -18.34 -33.77
N VAL A 245 -57.05 -18.37 -34.99
CA VAL A 245 -57.99 -17.35 -35.49
C VAL A 245 -59.32 -17.42 -34.74
N TYR A 246 -59.80 -18.61 -34.40
CA TYR A 246 -61.02 -18.77 -33.62
C TYR A 246 -60.88 -18.22 -32.19
N PHE A 247 -59.76 -18.51 -31.52
CA PHE A 247 -59.52 -18.02 -30.16
C PHE A 247 -59.29 -16.51 -30.10
N SER A 248 -58.66 -15.90 -31.11
CA SER A 248 -58.49 -14.44 -31.16
C SER A 248 -59.81 -13.69 -31.37
N TYR A 249 -60.79 -14.31 -32.04
CA TYR A 249 -62.10 -13.68 -32.28
C TYR A 249 -63.03 -13.77 -31.07
N ASN A 250 -63.01 -14.88 -30.32
CA ASN A 250 -63.95 -15.13 -29.23
C ASN A 250 -63.52 -14.48 -27.89
N ASP A 251 -62.25 -14.60 -27.49
CA ASP A 251 -61.73 -14.00 -26.24
C ASP A 251 -60.20 -14.08 -26.16
N ASN A 252 -59.53 -12.92 -26.03
CA ASN A 252 -58.06 -12.85 -25.89
C ASN A 252 -57.52 -13.59 -24.64
N ASN A 253 -58.33 -13.74 -23.59
CA ASN A 253 -57.91 -14.40 -22.35
C ASN A 253 -57.80 -15.93 -22.48
N LEU A 254 -58.63 -16.56 -23.32
CA LEU A 254 -58.56 -18.01 -23.57
C LEU A 254 -57.30 -18.36 -24.35
N PHE A 255 -56.88 -17.50 -25.27
CA PHE A 255 -55.65 -17.66 -26.01
C PHE A 255 -54.41 -17.69 -25.09
N ILE A 256 -54.34 -16.79 -24.10
CA ILE A 256 -53.26 -16.74 -23.11
C ILE A 256 -53.23 -18.01 -22.25
N LEU A 257 -54.40 -18.51 -21.83
CA LEU A 257 -54.52 -19.73 -21.01
C LEU A 257 -54.04 -20.97 -21.76
N VAL A 258 -54.40 -21.11 -23.04
CA VAL A 258 -53.93 -22.23 -23.89
C VAL A 258 -52.40 -22.20 -24.04
N ILE A 259 -51.80 -21.03 -24.26
CA ILE A 259 -50.34 -20.89 -24.32
C ILE A 259 -49.69 -21.31 -22.99
N PHE A 260 -50.22 -20.87 -21.85
CA PHE A 260 -49.71 -21.26 -20.53
C PHE A 260 -49.80 -22.78 -20.29
N THR A 261 -50.89 -23.43 -20.71
CA THR A 261 -51.03 -24.89 -20.57
C THR A 261 -50.05 -25.66 -21.47
N LEU A 262 -49.82 -25.20 -22.70
CA LEU A 262 -48.82 -25.78 -23.60
C LEU A 262 -47.40 -25.63 -23.03
N PHE A 263 -47.09 -24.46 -22.47
CA PHE A 263 -45.81 -24.22 -21.82
C PHE A 263 -45.60 -25.10 -20.59
N ALA A 264 -46.64 -25.30 -19.78
CA ALA A 264 -46.61 -26.20 -18.62
C ALA A 264 -46.41 -27.67 -19.03
N LEU A 265 -47.07 -28.12 -20.10
CA LEU A 265 -46.90 -29.48 -20.65
C LEU A 265 -45.50 -29.71 -21.23
N LEU A 266 -44.93 -28.70 -21.91
CA LEU A 266 -43.55 -28.74 -22.42
C LEU A 266 -42.53 -28.83 -21.28
N ASN A 267 -42.77 -28.12 -20.17
CA ASN A 267 -41.86 -28.11 -19.03
C ASN A 267 -41.84 -29.45 -18.27
N ASN A 268 -42.98 -30.16 -18.21
CA ASN A 268 -43.03 -31.49 -17.59
C ASN A 268 -42.19 -32.54 -18.34
N ASN A 269 -42.13 -32.49 -19.67
CA ASN A 269 -41.35 -33.44 -20.47
C ASN A 269 -39.83 -33.25 -20.36
N LEU A 270 -39.36 -32.08 -19.94
CA LEU A 270 -37.94 -31.82 -19.65
C LEU A 270 -37.49 -32.43 -18.30
N SER A 271 -38.43 -32.74 -17.41
CA SER A 271 -38.14 -33.34 -16.09
C SER A 271 -38.07 -34.87 -16.12
N SER A 272 -38.66 -35.54 -17.11
CA SER A 272 -38.70 -37.00 -17.22
C SER A 272 -37.50 -37.61 -17.98
N THR A 273 -36.58 -36.79 -18.47
CA THR A 273 -35.32 -37.22 -19.11
C THR A 273 -34.12 -36.89 -18.22
N LYS A 274 -34.16 -37.36 -16.97
CA LYS A 274 -33.00 -37.55 -16.10
C LYS A 274 -32.98 -38.98 -15.60
#